data_AF-A0A7W9Q618-F1
#
_entry.id   AF-A0A7W9Q618-F1
#
_cell.length_a   1.000
_cell.length_b   1.000
_cell.length_c   1.000
_cell.angle_alpha   90.00
_cell.angle_beta   90.00
_cell.angle_gamma   90.00
#
_symmetry.space_group_name_H-M   'P 1'
#
loop_
_entity.id
_entity.type
_entity.pdbx_description
1 polymer ?
#
loop_
_entity_poly.entity_id
_entity_poly.type
_entity_poly.pdbx_seq_one_letter_code
_entity_poly.pdbx_strand_id
1 'polypeptide(L)'
;MTEDEAIAAIGDAVEDTVTGRTGIMTDAGPYTSPVTRRTMFLVFIRPERGGIEWTVEPTQVRRHPTDASAPRRCAPAPRTAARADTSPPHAAPRH
;
A
#
# COMPACT_ATOMS: atom_id res chain seq x y z
N MET A 1 5.66 23.81 -18.82
CA MET A 1 4.56 22.88 -18.55
C MET A 1 5.21 21.55 -18.26
N THR A 2 5.12 21.07 -17.02
CA THR A 2 5.90 19.94 -16.52
C THR A 2 5.27 18.65 -17.03
N GLU A 3 5.87 18.05 -18.07
CA GLU A 3 5.47 16.78 -18.70
C GLU A 3 5.83 15.53 -17.86
N ASP A 4 5.99 15.69 -16.54
CA ASP A 4 6.52 14.64 -15.65
C ASP A 4 5.46 14.07 -14.70
N GLU A 5 4.18 14.07 -15.11
CA GLU A 5 3.23 13.13 -14.53
C GLU A 5 3.51 11.77 -15.15
N ALA A 6 4.63 11.16 -14.74
CA ALA A 6 5.08 9.88 -15.23
C ALA A 6 4.01 8.83 -14.91
N ILE A 7 3.21 8.50 -15.91
CA ILE A 7 2.38 7.28 -15.94
C ILE A 7 3.28 6.16 -15.43
N ALA A 8 2.79 5.39 -14.46
CA ALA A 8 3.53 4.28 -13.88
C ALA A 8 4.10 3.37 -14.99
N ALA A 9 5.29 2.82 -14.76
CA ALA A 9 5.90 1.90 -15.70
C ALA A 9 5.34 0.48 -15.51
N ILE A 10 5.46 -0.35 -16.55
CA ILE A 10 5.22 -1.79 -16.41
C ILE A 10 6.15 -2.34 -15.32
N GLY A 11 5.58 -3.06 -14.36
CA GLY A 11 6.26 -3.59 -13.17
C GLY A 11 6.13 -2.71 -11.92
N ASP A 12 5.69 -1.47 -12.04
CA ASP A 12 5.45 -0.61 -10.88
C ASP A 12 4.21 -1.07 -10.09
N ALA A 13 4.27 -0.90 -8.77
CA ALA A 13 3.07 -0.94 -7.95
C ALA A 13 2.24 0.32 -8.21
N VAL A 14 0.96 0.10 -8.47
CA VAL A 14 0.00 1.13 -8.84
C VAL A 14 -1.26 1.02 -8.01
N GLU A 15 -1.95 2.14 -7.89
CA GLU A 15 -3.25 2.24 -7.25
C GLU A 15 -4.27 2.76 -8.27
N ASP A 16 -5.39 2.05 -8.36
CA ASP A 16 -6.59 2.54 -9.02
C ASP A 16 -7.29 3.55 -8.10
N THR A 17 -7.32 4.81 -8.52
CA THR A 17 -7.90 5.92 -7.74
C THR A 17 -9.41 5.87 -7.62
N VAL A 18 -10.11 5.11 -8.47
CA VAL A 18 -11.57 4.95 -8.42
C VAL A 18 -11.97 3.92 -7.37
N THR A 19 -11.25 2.80 -7.31
CA THR A 19 -11.59 1.69 -6.42
C THR A 19 -10.73 1.60 -5.16
N GLY A 20 -9.60 2.34 -5.12
CA GLY A 20 -8.59 2.25 -4.06
C GLY A 20 -7.79 0.94 -4.08
N ARG A 21 -7.92 0.12 -5.13
CA ARG A 21 -7.26 -1.18 -5.23
C ARG A 21 -5.82 -1.01 -5.71
N THR A 22 -4.91 -1.75 -5.09
CA THR A 22 -3.50 -1.76 -5.46
C THR A 22 -3.11 -3.06 -6.18
N GLY A 23 -2.18 -2.94 -7.11
CA GLY A 23 -1.64 -4.07 -7.86
C GLY A 23 -0.39 -3.68 -8.62
N ILE A 24 0.13 -4.60 -9.44
CA ILE A 24 1.28 -4.38 -10.30
C ILE A 24 0.80 -4.12 -11.71
N MET A 25 1.29 -3.05 -12.33
CA MET A 25 1.02 -2.77 -13.73
C MET A 25 1.72 -3.82 -14.61
N THR A 26 0.94 -4.57 -15.40
CA THR A 26 1.46 -5.66 -16.26
C THR A 26 1.58 -5.25 -17.71
N ASP A 27 0.71 -4.36 -18.18
CA ASP A 27 0.71 -3.85 -19.55
C ASP A 27 -0.03 -2.50 -19.64
N ALA A 28 0.22 -1.75 -20.71
CA ALA A 28 -0.57 -0.59 -21.09
C ALA A 28 -0.61 -0.43 -22.61
N GLY A 29 -1.82 -0.32 -23.15
CA GLY A 29 -1.97 -0.26 -24.59
C GLY A 29 -3.40 -0.07 -25.07
N PRO A 30 -3.57 0.03 -26.40
CA PRO A 30 -4.88 0.10 -27.02
C PRO A 30 -5.63 -1.23 -26.86
N TYR A 31 -6.81 -1.17 -26.27
CA TYR A 31 -7.76 -2.25 -26.18
C TYR A 31 -9.00 -1.92 -27.02
N THR A 32 -9.34 -2.80 -27.95
CA THR A 32 -10.56 -2.69 -28.75
C THR A 32 -11.66 -3.53 -28.12
N SER A 33 -12.70 -2.88 -27.62
CA SER A 33 -13.84 -3.58 -27.03
C SER A 33 -14.52 -4.47 -28.08
N PRO A 34 -14.72 -5.78 -27.81
CA PRO A 34 -15.42 -6.65 -28.74
C PRO A 34 -16.91 -6.30 -28.88
N VAL A 35 -17.48 -5.62 -27.88
CA VAL A 35 -18.91 -5.25 -27.84
C VAL A 35 -19.14 -3.93 -28.56
N THR A 36 -18.40 -2.88 -28.22
CA THR A 36 -18.64 -1.53 -28.76
C THR A 36 -17.77 -1.20 -29.96
N ARG A 37 -16.78 -2.04 -30.30
CA ARG A 37 -15.78 -1.82 -31.35
C ARG A 37 -14.96 -0.54 -31.20
N ARG A 38 -15.05 0.13 -30.05
CA ARG A 38 -14.24 1.31 -29.74
C ARG A 38 -12.89 0.87 -29.21
N THR A 39 -11.85 1.55 -29.67
CA THR A 39 -10.48 1.41 -29.16
C THR A 39 -10.26 2.44 -28.06
N MET A 40 -9.82 1.97 -26.89
CA MET A 40 -9.49 2.78 -25.71
C MET A 40 -8.10 2.41 -25.24
N PHE A 41 -7.34 3.35 -24.71
CA PHE A 41 -6.05 3.03 -24.10
C PHE A 41 -6.29 2.63 -22.64
N LEU A 42 -5.88 1.43 -22.24
CA LEU A 42 -6.11 0.87 -20.91
C LEU A 42 -4.80 0.42 -20.27
N VAL A 43 -4.77 0.46 -18.95
CA VAL A 43 -3.72 -0.13 -18.11
C VAL A 43 -4.24 -1.44 -17.53
N PHE A 44 -3.42 -2.49 -17.61
CA PHE A 44 -3.71 -3.81 -17.04
C PHE A 44 -2.99 -3.95 -15.70
N ILE A 45 -3.73 -4.33 -14.66
CA ILE A 45 -3.24 -4.38 -13.29
C ILE A 45 -3.52 -5.74 -12.68
N ARG A 46 -2.46 -6.40 -12.23
CA ARG A 46 -2.52 -7.68 -11.54
C ARG A 46 -2.50 -7.48 -10.02
N PRO A 47 -3.41 -8.11 -9.26
CA PRO A 47 -3.38 -8.04 -7.79
C PRO A 47 -2.15 -8.75 -7.20
N GLU A 48 -1.54 -8.17 -6.16
CA GLU A 48 -0.36 -8.73 -5.50
C GLU A 48 -0.64 -10.06 -4.77
N ARG A 49 -1.84 -10.23 -4.22
CA ARG A 49 -2.21 -11.41 -3.41
C ARG A 49 -2.92 -12.52 -4.21
N GLY A 50 -2.76 -12.52 -5.53
CA GLY A 50 -3.55 -13.38 -6.42
C GLY A 50 -4.98 -12.85 -6.61
N GLY A 51 -5.59 -13.20 -7.74
CA GLY A 51 -6.91 -12.70 -8.12
C GLY A 51 -7.03 -12.46 -9.62
N ILE A 52 -8.14 -11.85 -10.01
CA ILE A 52 -8.44 -11.51 -11.41
C ILE A 52 -7.78 -10.17 -11.73
N GLU A 53 -7.03 -10.13 -12.82
CA GLU A 53 -6.50 -8.89 -13.41
C GLU A 53 -7.66 -7.96 -13.79
N TRP A 54 -7.47 -6.66 -13.58
CA TRP A 54 -8.46 -5.67 -14.01
C TRP A 54 -7.81 -4.59 -14.88
N THR A 55 -8.66 -3.91 -15.63
CA THR A 55 -8.27 -2.82 -16.53
C THR A 55 -8.83 -1.51 -16.02
N VAL A 56 -8.07 -0.43 -16.17
CA VAL A 56 -8.45 0.92 -15.73
C VAL A 56 -7.92 1.96 -16.73
N GLU A 57 -8.54 3.14 -16.77
CA GLU A 57 -8.05 4.24 -17.61
C GLU A 57 -6.74 4.80 -17.06
N PRO A 58 -5.75 5.18 -17.91
CA PRO A 58 -4.44 5.65 -17.45
C PRO A 58 -4.50 6.84 -16.49
N THR A 59 -5.47 7.74 -16.70
CA THR A 59 -5.69 8.93 -15.86
C THR A 59 -6.20 8.61 -14.46
N GLN A 60 -6.66 7.37 -14.24
CA GLN A 60 -7.14 6.89 -12.95
C GLN A 60 -6.09 6.06 -12.21
N VAL A 61 -4.89 5.91 -12.79
CA VAL A 61 -3.78 5.15 -12.20
C VAL A 61 -2.74 6.10 -11.65
N ARG A 62 -2.35 5.88 -10.39
CA ARG A 62 -1.18 6.53 -9.79
C ARG A 62 -0.16 5.49 -9.35
N ARG A 63 1.11 5.87 -9.36
CA ARG A 63 2.14 5.06 -8.69
C ARG A 63 1.77 4.93 -7.23
N HIS A 64 1.62 3.70 -6.77
CA HIS A 64 1.49 3.42 -5.35
C HIS A 64 2.91 3.46 -4.78
N PRO A 65 3.19 4.28 -3.75
CA PRO A 65 4.49 4.27 -3.10
C PRO A 65 4.69 2.86 -2.55
N THR A 66 5.50 2.05 -3.24
CA THR A 66 5.97 0.81 -2.68
C THR A 66 6.84 1.25 -1.53
N ASP A 67 6.46 0.88 -0.32
CA ASP A 67 7.24 1.12 0.87
C ASP A 67 8.56 0.32 0.78
N ALA A 68 9.50 0.84 -0.01
CA ALA A 68 10.91 0.48 -0.04
C ALA A 68 11.74 1.52 0.75
N SER A 69 11.06 2.41 1.49
CA SER A 69 11.64 3.50 2.27
C SER A 69 11.04 3.66 3.67
N ALA A 70 10.31 2.70 4.21
CA ALA A 70 10.30 2.55 5.66
C ALA A 70 11.70 2.09 6.06
N PRO A 71 12.48 2.86 6.84
CA PRO A 71 13.55 2.25 7.59
C PRO A 71 12.90 1.11 8.37
N ARG A 72 13.42 -0.11 8.18
CA ARG A 72 13.07 -1.28 9.01
C ARG A 72 12.88 -0.76 10.43
N ARG A 73 11.65 -0.84 10.95
CA ARG A 73 11.40 -0.58 12.37
C ARG A 73 12.30 -1.55 13.12
N CYS A 74 13.47 -1.07 13.54
CA CYS A 74 14.30 -1.77 14.47
C CYS A 74 13.52 -1.87 15.78
N ALA A 75 13.33 -3.13 16.18
CA ALA A 75 12.94 -3.64 17.47
C ALA A 75 11.44 -3.59 17.88
N PRO A 76 10.85 -4.73 18.26
CA PRO A 76 9.76 -4.73 19.23
C PRO A 76 10.31 -4.20 20.57
N ALA A 77 9.62 -3.23 21.18
CA ALA A 77 9.94 -2.80 22.52
C ALA A 77 9.80 -3.99 23.50
N PRO A 78 10.79 -4.26 24.39
CA PRO A 78 10.59 -5.24 25.44
C PRO A 78 9.46 -4.76 26.35
N ARG A 79 8.45 -5.62 26.54
CA ARG A 79 7.48 -5.49 27.62
C ARG A 79 8.24 -5.55 28.93
N THR A 80 8.47 -4.40 29.56
CA THR A 80 8.72 -4.35 31.00
C THR A 80 7.62 -3.51 31.62
N ALA A 81 6.65 -4.22 32.18
CA ALA A 81 5.62 -3.65 33.03
C ALA A 81 6.29 -3.06 34.27
N ALA A 82 6.39 -1.74 34.33
CA ALA A 82 6.62 -1.02 35.57
C ALA A 82 5.27 -0.40 35.98
N ARG A 83 4.48 -1.15 36.76
CA ARG A 83 3.53 -0.55 37.68
C ARG A 83 4.08 -0.75 39.08
N ALA A 84 4.64 0.34 39.59
CA ALA A 84 4.92 0.53 40.99
C ALA A 84 3.62 0.38 41.79
N ASP A 85 3.57 -0.62 42.64
CA ASP A 85 2.52 -0.77 43.64
C ASP A 85 3.16 -1.45 44.86
N THR A 86 3.67 -0.64 45.81
CA THR A 86 3.31 -0.72 47.23
C THR A 86 4.02 0.38 48.03
N SER A 87 3.22 1.11 48.78
CA SER A 87 3.59 2.12 49.78
C SER A 87 3.81 1.44 51.17
N PRO A 88 4.14 2.18 52.26
CA PRO A 88 5.36 2.08 53.09
C PRO A 88 5.34 1.07 54.26
N PRO A 89 6.47 0.82 54.96
CA PRO A 89 6.54 -0.10 56.09
C PRO A 89 5.87 0.46 57.36
N HIS A 90 4.94 -0.31 57.92
CA HIS A 90 4.36 -0.05 59.24
C HIS A 90 5.35 -0.48 60.33
N ALA A 91 5.67 0.47 61.22
CA ALA A 91 6.54 0.28 62.37
C ALA A 91 5.99 -0.79 63.35
N ALA A 92 6.88 -1.67 63.81
CA ALA A 92 6.75 -2.37 65.08
C ALA A 92 8.13 -2.39 65.75
N PRO A 93 8.23 -1.97 67.01
CA PRO A 93 8.42 -2.96 68.08
C PRO A 93 7.61 -2.58 69.34
N ARG A 94 7.24 -3.47 70.25
CA ARG A 94 8.08 -4.23 71.18
C ARG A 94 7.21 -5.23 71.97
N HIS A 95 7.78 -6.36 72.38
CA HIS A 95 7.45 -7.03 73.64
C HIS A 95 8.73 -7.12 74.46
#